data_AF-A0A917TUX1-F1
#
_entry.id   AF-A0A917TUX1-F1
#
_cell.length_a   1.000
_cell.length_b   1.000
_cell.length_c   1.000
_cell.angle_alpha   90.00
_cell.angle_beta   90.00
_cell.angle_gamma   90.00
#
_symmetry.space_group_name_H-M   'P 1'
#
loop_
_entity.id
_entity.type
_entity.pdbx_description
1 polymer ?
#
loop_
_entity_poly.entity_id
_entity_poly.type
_entity_poly.pdbx_seq_one_letter_code
_entity_poly.pdbx_strand_id
1 'polypeptide(L)'
;MNSSAPQQTIGLTTISRTVVSLAAGVVHTLERAVVGPGRMRTAQGNAWEAICADRARADRRAALDRLVAELAAARARDRQPVS
;
A
#
# COMPACT_ATOMS: atom_id res chain seq x y z
N MET A 1 -26.65 56.39 -23.07
CA MET A 1 -25.67 55.69 -23.94
C MET A 1 -25.30 54.39 -23.27
N ASN A 2 -25.29 53.31 -24.05
CA ASN A 2 -25.24 51.91 -23.63
C ASN A 2 -23.92 51.47 -22.99
N SER A 3 -24.08 50.48 -22.10
CA SER A 3 -23.29 49.26 -21.91
C SER A 3 -21.76 49.35 -21.93
N SER A 4 -21.14 48.89 -20.84
CA SER A 4 -20.35 47.65 -20.82
C SER A 4 -19.93 47.37 -19.36
N ALA A 5 -20.72 46.57 -18.65
CA ALA A 5 -20.20 45.92 -17.47
C ALA A 5 -19.05 44.99 -17.91
N PRO A 6 -17.84 45.07 -17.34
CA PRO A 6 -16.88 44.01 -17.53
C PRO A 6 -17.46 42.78 -16.85
N GLN A 7 -17.93 41.85 -17.68
CA GLN A 7 -18.38 40.52 -17.32
C GLN A 7 -17.38 39.96 -16.31
N GLN A 8 -17.79 39.85 -15.05
CA GLN A 8 -16.98 39.27 -13.99
C GLN A 8 -16.88 37.77 -14.25
N THR A 9 -15.97 37.38 -15.13
CA THR A 9 -15.32 36.09 -15.11
C THR A 9 -14.43 36.03 -13.87
N ILE A 10 -15.05 36.07 -12.68
CA ILE A 10 -14.61 35.35 -11.49
C ILE A 10 -14.82 33.86 -11.82
N GLY A 11 -14.13 33.42 -12.86
CA GLY A 11 -14.55 32.30 -13.69
C GLY A 11 -13.64 31.16 -13.37
N LEU A 12 -14.03 30.37 -12.38
CA LEU A 12 -13.57 29.01 -12.07
C LEU A 12 -12.05 28.79 -11.99
N THR A 13 -11.26 29.13 -13.00
CA THR A 13 -9.80 29.09 -13.11
C THR A 13 -9.03 29.69 -11.92
N THR A 14 -9.43 30.85 -11.38
CA THR A 14 -8.77 31.45 -10.20
C THR A 14 -9.09 30.69 -8.92
N ILE A 15 -10.34 30.24 -8.77
CA ILE A 15 -10.78 29.35 -7.67
C ILE A 15 -10.11 27.98 -7.81
N SER A 16 -9.93 27.48 -9.03
CA SER A 16 -9.23 26.23 -9.32
C SER A 16 -7.77 26.33 -8.90
N ARG A 17 -7.10 27.46 -9.16
CA ARG A 17 -5.69 27.65 -8.77
C ARG A 17 -5.52 27.68 -7.25
N THR A 18 -6.42 28.33 -6.52
CA THR A 18 -6.36 28.36 -5.05
C THR A 18 -6.68 26.99 -4.44
N VAL A 19 -7.70 26.28 -4.95
CA VAL A 19 -8.02 24.92 -4.51
C VAL A 19 -6.88 23.95 -4.83
N VAL A 20 -6.28 24.03 -6.02
CA VAL A 20 -5.11 23.24 -6.41
C VAL A 20 -3.92 23.57 -5.50
N SER A 21 -3.67 24.84 -5.19
CA SER A 21 -2.58 25.24 -4.29
C SER A 21 -2.82 24.74 -2.86
N LEU A 22 -4.06 24.75 -2.39
CA LEU A 22 -4.41 24.27 -1.05
C LEU A 22 -4.28 22.75 -0.97
N ALA A 23 -4.76 22.03 -1.99
CA ALA A 23 -4.58 20.59 -2.11
C ALA A 23 -3.10 20.21 -2.21
N ALA A 24 -2.31 20.95 -2.99
CA ALA A 24 -0.85 20.75 -3.09
C ALA A 24 -0.16 20.96 -1.72
N GLY A 25 -0.58 21.96 -0.94
CA GLY A 25 -0.07 22.18 0.41
C GLY A 25 -0.38 21.01 1.37
N VAL A 26 -1.59 20.46 1.30
CA VAL A 26 -2.00 19.30 2.12
C VAL A 26 -1.21 18.05 1.72
N VAL A 27 -1.09 17.77 0.43
CA VAL A 27 -0.30 16.63 -0.09
C VAL A 27 1.16 16.78 0.32
N HIS A 28 1.75 17.97 0.16
CA HIS A 28 3.15 18.21 0.52
C HIS A 28 3.39 18.06 2.03
N THR A 29 2.45 18.49 2.86
CA THR A 29 2.54 18.34 4.33
C THR A 29 2.41 16.89 4.75
N LEU A 30 1.50 16.12 4.14
CA LEU A 30 1.36 14.68 4.37
C LEU A 30 2.58 13.90 3.90
N GLU A 31 3.11 14.23 2.72
CA GLU A 31 4.34 13.63 2.22
C GLU A 31 5.50 13.93 3.16
N ARG A 32 5.70 15.18 3.61
CA ARG A 32 6.74 15.50 4.59
C ARG A 32 6.53 14.81 5.94
N ALA A 33 5.29 14.68 6.41
CA ALA A 33 5.01 14.03 7.68
C ALA A 33 5.24 12.52 7.64
N VAL A 34 4.92 11.88 6.50
CA VAL A 34 5.04 10.42 6.32
C VAL A 34 6.44 10.00 5.87
N VAL A 35 7.13 10.81 5.05
CA VAL A 35 8.41 10.45 4.40
C VAL A 35 9.60 11.17 5.03
N GLY A 36 9.34 12.26 5.76
CA GLY A 36 10.37 13.12 6.32
C GLY A 36 11.18 13.89 5.25
N PRO A 37 11.92 14.95 5.65
CA PRO A 37 12.76 15.75 4.76
C PRO A 37 13.78 14.97 3.91
N GLY A 38 14.18 13.77 4.36
CA GLY A 38 15.29 12.99 3.79
C GLY A 38 14.87 11.77 2.98
N ARG A 39 13.57 11.54 2.72
CA ARG A 39 13.06 10.25 2.21
C ARG A 39 13.51 9.06 3.06
N MET A 40 13.55 9.25 4.38
CA MET A 40 13.90 8.18 5.31
C MET A 40 12.65 7.37 5.64
N ARG A 41 12.73 6.05 5.45
CA ARG A 41 11.63 5.16 5.85
C ARG A 41 11.33 5.33 7.33
N THR A 42 10.05 5.47 7.66
CA THR A 42 9.61 5.54 9.05
C THR A 42 9.90 4.22 9.76
N ALA A 43 10.13 4.28 11.08
CA ALA A 43 10.24 3.07 11.89
C ALA A 43 9.02 2.15 11.70
N GLN A 44 7.83 2.73 11.55
CA GLN A 44 6.59 2.02 11.24
C GLN A 44 6.66 1.31 9.86
N GLY A 45 7.17 1.97 8.83
CA GLY A 45 7.34 1.38 7.50
C GLY A 45 8.33 0.20 7.49
N ASN A 46 9.44 0.33 8.22
CA ASN A 46 10.40 -0.77 8.37
C ASN A 46 9.79 -1.95 9.13
N ALA A 47 9.04 -1.68 10.20
CA ALA A 47 8.36 -2.71 10.96
C ALA A 47 7.32 -3.46 10.11
N TRP A 48 6.55 -2.73 9.30
CA TRP A 48 5.55 -3.34 8.42
C TRP A 48 6.18 -4.26 7.35
N GLU A 49 7.30 -3.83 6.74
CA GLU A 49 8.02 -4.66 5.78
C GLU A 49 8.57 -5.94 6.43
N ALA A 50 9.12 -5.84 7.65
CA ALA A 50 9.60 -7.00 8.40
C ALA A 50 8.47 -8.00 8.69
N ILE A 51 7.29 -7.51 9.06
CA ILE A 51 6.09 -8.34 9.28
C ILE A 51 5.67 -9.03 7.97
N CYS A 52 5.64 -8.31 6.85
CA CYS A 52 5.32 -8.89 5.55
C CYS A 52 6.32 -9.99 5.15
N ALA A 53 7.62 -9.75 5.37
CA ALA A 53 8.65 -10.74 5.12
C ALA A 53 8.50 -11.99 6.00
N ASP A 54 8.09 -11.81 7.26
CA ASP A 54 7.86 -12.93 8.18
C ASP A 54 6.64 -13.76 7.80
N ARG A 55 5.52 -13.10 7.46
CA ARG A 55 4.34 -13.78 6.92
C ARG A 55 4.68 -14.60 5.66
N ALA A 56 5.45 -14.03 4.73
CA ALA A 56 5.90 -14.74 3.54
C ALA A 56 6.83 -15.93 3.84
N ARG A 57 7.58 -15.91 4.96
CA ARG A 57 8.33 -17.09 5.41
C ARG A 57 7.41 -18.14 6.02
N ALA A 58 6.43 -17.72 6.82
CA ALA A 58 5.44 -18.61 7.43
C ALA A 58 4.61 -19.34 6.36
N ASP A 59 4.15 -18.63 5.32
CA ASP A 59 3.39 -19.22 4.22
C ASP A 59 4.21 -20.28 3.46
N ARG A 60 5.49 -20.00 3.21
CA ARG A 60 6.40 -20.98 2.57
C ARG A 60 6.62 -22.21 3.44
N ARG A 61 6.78 -22.05 4.77
CA ARG A 61 6.89 -23.18 5.70
C ARG A 61 5.62 -24.02 5.70
N ALA A 62 4.45 -23.38 5.79
CA ALA A 62 3.16 -24.06 5.75
C ALA A 62 2.95 -24.85 4.45
N ALA A 63 3.41 -24.31 3.32
CA ALA A 63 3.36 -25.02 2.04
C ALA A 63 4.26 -26.28 2.04
N LEU A 64 5.48 -26.19 2.57
CA LEU A 64 6.38 -27.33 2.71
C LEU A 64 5.83 -28.38 3.67
N ASP A 65 5.29 -27.95 4.82
CA ASP A 65 4.72 -28.86 5.82
C ASP A 65 3.56 -29.68 5.24
N ARG A 66 2.73 -29.07 4.37
CA ARG A 66 1.67 -29.79 3.64
C ARG A 66 2.24 -30.85 2.70
N LEU A 67 3.24 -30.50 1.88
CA LEU A 67 3.87 -31.47 0.96
C LEU A 67 4.53 -32.64 1.71
N VAL A 68 5.19 -32.35 2.84
CA VAL A 68 5.79 -33.38 3.69
C VAL A 68 4.71 -34.28 4.30
N ALA A 69 3.60 -33.71 4.78
CA ALA A 69 2.48 -34.49 5.31
C ALA A 69 1.85 -35.39 4.25
N GLU A 70 1.65 -34.89 3.03
CA GLU A 70 1.14 -35.68 1.90
C GLU A 70 2.08 -36.84 1.54
N LEU A 71 3.39 -36.58 1.47
CA LEU A 71 4.40 -37.60 1.21
C LEU A 71 4.44 -38.66 2.31
N ALA A 72 4.39 -38.24 3.58
CA ALA A 72 4.36 -39.15 4.72
C ALA A 72 3.10 -40.04 4.70
N ALA A 73 1.94 -39.45 4.39
CA ALA A 73 0.69 -40.18 4.28
C ALA A 73 0.68 -41.17 3.11
N ALA A 74 1.28 -40.83 1.97
CA ALA A 74 1.46 -41.75 0.85
C ALA A 74 2.34 -42.94 1.26
N ARG A 75 3.49 -42.68 1.90
CA ARG A 75 4.39 -43.72 2.38
C ARG A 75 3.75 -44.64 3.43
N ALA A 76 2.87 -44.09 4.28
CA ALA A 76 2.13 -44.89 5.26
C ALA A 76 1.14 -45.85 4.57
N ARG A 77 0.42 -45.38 3.55
CA ARG A 77 -0.49 -46.22 2.74
C ARG A 77 0.23 -47.37 2.04
N ASP A 78 1.38 -47.10 1.43
CA ASP A 78 2.19 -48.13 0.76
C ASP A 78 2.68 -49.24 1.71
N ARG A 79 2.82 -48.92 3.00
CA ARG A 79 3.30 -49.86 4.03
C ARG A 79 2.18 -50.68 4.67
N GLN A 80 0.93 -50.41 4.32
CA GLN A 80 -0.21 -51.09 4.91
C GLN A 80 -0.39 -52.45 4.19
N PRO A 81 -0.20 -53.58 4.88
CA PRO A 81 -0.38 -54.89 4.24
C PRO A 81 -1.85 -55.08 3.88
N VAL A 82 -2.10 -55.53 2.65
CA VAL A 82 -3.42 -56.01 2.19
C VAL A 82 -3.75 -57.31 2.95
N SER A 83 -4.70 -57.23 3.87
CA SER A 83 -5.34 -58.39 4.51
C SER A 83 -6.39 -59.01 3.60
#